data_AF-A0A957ARV7-F1
#
_entry.id   AF-A0A957ARV7-F1
#
_cell.length_a   1.000
_cell.length_b   1.000
_cell.length_c   1.000
_cell.angle_alpha   90.00
_cell.angle_beta   90.00
_cell.angle_gamma   90.00
#
_symmetry.space_group_name_H-M   'P 1'
#
loop_
_entity.id
_entity.type
_entity.pdbx_description
1 polymer ?
#
loop_
_entity_poly.entity_id
_entity_poly.type
_entity_poly.pdbx_seq_one_letter_code
_entity_poly.pdbx_strand_id
1 'polypeptide(L)'
;MSARLHFALSGVVIAAGILLAWVLMPSSVLAQPPTPHQYIDEYVGPATCATCHGDVADDVVHSVHYTWENKMDHYSPVAGTIASINWLGMLNEELGIPGGCGRCHIGDGTMPNSAEEITPQDVAGIDCLICHSPVYDTSLRFPIQTEDGEWQLTQDRSVLAARQAQRPTTENCLLCHQNVGGGPMLKRGVDFAPVSDTHGESSKGDIHATAGMNCVDCHAGDDHKVYGYAPDLWSRDIPDQRLLCDTCHTSEPHTDQLINQHVRLDCRMCHVTGTGGLVSRDWTAEPTYDPVTELYAPVGDEREPDSVQPVFQWYNGEPVLPDGSWPGSRSDVTARLQPFKEFTATVPADAASGEPIPLKLDPFYTAGNLEEAIALGASESGMDYSGQWQPKEVSTLLQISHGVVDKDNARQCQECHVPDGLVDFEALGYTDSEVEMLTTISSAAAGVRQPMQVNVVIPPSQPLPTPVNLSGGVDAARGIGVRVPWSPILVVLFVVVVIGVAIYWLRMQKPKPPEDQAA
;
A
#
# COMPACT_ATOMS: atom_id res chain seq x y z
N MET A 1 -77.60 -16.91 -20.82
CA MET A 1 -76.12 -17.04 -20.81
C MET A 1 -75.53 -15.81 -20.13
N SER A 2 -75.42 -15.77 -18.79
CA SER A 2 -74.74 -14.65 -18.09
C SER A 2 -74.43 -14.92 -16.60
N ALA A 3 -74.34 -16.17 -16.15
CA ALA A 3 -74.16 -16.46 -14.71
C ALA A 3 -73.06 -17.49 -14.39
N ARG A 4 -72.18 -17.82 -15.34
CA ARG A 4 -71.07 -18.78 -15.12
C ARG A 4 -69.67 -18.22 -15.37
N LEU A 5 -69.54 -16.90 -15.52
CA LEU A 5 -68.24 -16.25 -15.78
C LEU A 5 -67.72 -15.38 -14.62
N HIS A 6 -68.39 -15.37 -13.46
CA HIS A 6 -67.97 -14.56 -12.31
C HIS A 6 -67.31 -15.34 -11.18
N PHE A 7 -67.38 -16.67 -11.18
CA PHE A 7 -66.73 -17.50 -10.15
C PHE A 7 -65.33 -17.99 -10.52
N ALA A 8 -64.91 -17.88 -11.79
CA ALA A 8 -63.57 -18.30 -12.23
C ALA A 8 -62.51 -17.19 -12.07
N LEU A 9 -62.89 -15.90 -12.02
CA LEU A 9 -61.93 -14.81 -11.84
C LEU A 9 -61.58 -14.56 -10.36
N SER A 10 -62.47 -14.87 -9.41
CA SER A 10 -62.20 -14.64 -7.98
C SER A 10 -61.22 -15.64 -7.37
N GLY A 11 -61.14 -16.87 -7.90
CA GLY A 11 -60.18 -17.89 -7.43
C GLY A 11 -58.74 -17.64 -7.90
N VAL A 12 -58.56 -17.05 -9.08
CA VAL A 12 -57.23 -16.75 -9.64
C VAL A 12 -56.60 -15.53 -8.98
N VAL A 13 -57.40 -14.54 -8.57
CA VAL A 13 -56.90 -13.33 -7.88
C VAL A 13 -56.46 -13.64 -6.44
N ILE A 14 -57.11 -14.57 -5.74
CA ILE A 14 -56.72 -14.97 -4.38
C ILE A 14 -55.47 -15.87 -4.41
N ALA A 15 -55.36 -16.79 -5.38
CA ALA A 15 -54.15 -17.61 -5.55
C ALA A 15 -52.93 -16.79 -5.99
N ALA A 16 -53.11 -15.80 -6.87
CA ALA A 16 -52.05 -14.87 -7.26
C ALA A 16 -51.64 -13.94 -6.11
N GLY A 17 -52.57 -13.51 -5.26
CA GLY A 17 -52.26 -12.69 -4.08
C GLY A 17 -51.45 -13.42 -3.00
N ILE A 18 -51.70 -14.72 -2.80
CA ILE A 18 -50.94 -15.54 -1.83
C ILE A 18 -49.56 -15.91 -2.37
N LEU A 19 -49.43 -16.14 -3.68
CA LEU A 19 -48.11 -16.33 -4.34
C LEU A 19 -47.29 -15.03 -4.39
N LEU A 20 -47.92 -13.86 -4.57
CA LEU A 20 -47.22 -12.57 -4.52
C LEU A 20 -46.79 -12.18 -3.10
N ALA A 21 -47.54 -12.59 -2.07
CA ALA A 21 -47.15 -12.39 -0.67
C ALA A 21 -45.96 -13.26 -0.23
N TRP A 22 -45.69 -14.38 -0.92
CA TRP A 22 -44.48 -15.19 -0.71
C TRP A 22 -43.26 -14.66 -1.49
N VAL A 23 -43.47 -13.90 -2.57
CA VAL A 23 -42.40 -13.22 -3.33
C VAL A 23 -42.05 -11.83 -2.75
N LEU A 24 -42.90 -11.30 -1.87
CA LEU A 24 -42.70 -10.03 -1.16
C LEU A 24 -42.40 -10.20 0.34
N MET A 25 -42.11 -11.42 0.80
CA MET A 25 -41.35 -11.51 2.04
C MET A 25 -39.98 -10.89 1.74
N PRO A 26 -39.46 -9.97 2.57
CA PRO A 26 -38.10 -9.52 2.43
C PRO A 26 -37.24 -10.78 2.50
N SER A 27 -36.75 -11.21 1.33
CA SER A 27 -35.61 -12.11 1.19
C SER A 27 -34.63 -11.59 2.20
N SER A 28 -34.41 -12.37 3.26
CA SER A 28 -33.39 -12.18 4.27
C SER A 28 -33.04 -10.71 4.45
N VAL A 29 -33.46 -10.09 5.55
CA VAL A 29 -32.48 -9.27 6.24
C VAL A 29 -31.29 -10.22 6.37
N LEU A 30 -30.33 -10.14 5.44
CA LEU A 30 -28.98 -10.60 5.65
C LEU A 30 -28.69 -9.87 6.94
N ALA A 31 -28.76 -10.60 8.06
CA ALA A 31 -28.30 -10.06 9.30
C ALA A 31 -26.93 -9.53 8.92
N GLN A 32 -26.78 -8.20 8.90
CA GLN A 32 -25.45 -7.64 8.76
C GLN A 32 -24.64 -8.42 9.79
N PRO A 33 -23.53 -9.05 9.39
CA PRO A 33 -22.69 -9.75 10.36
C PRO A 33 -22.56 -8.79 11.54
N PRO A 34 -22.84 -9.26 12.78
CA PRO A 34 -22.95 -8.37 13.93
C PRO A 34 -21.75 -7.45 13.89
N THR A 35 -21.99 -6.14 13.84
CA THR A 35 -20.91 -5.16 13.67
C THR A 35 -19.87 -5.48 14.74
N PRO A 36 -18.68 -5.96 14.34
CA PRO A 36 -17.70 -6.44 15.31
C PRO A 36 -17.42 -5.27 16.23
N HIS A 37 -17.53 -5.46 17.54
CA HIS A 37 -17.34 -4.40 18.53
C HIS A 37 -18.44 -3.31 18.66
N GLN A 38 -19.70 -3.57 18.25
CA GLN A 38 -20.84 -2.64 18.44
C GLN A 38 -21.03 -2.11 19.89
N TYR A 39 -20.47 -2.80 20.88
CA TYR A 39 -20.52 -2.47 22.31
C TYR A 39 -19.46 -1.46 22.77
N ILE A 40 -18.52 -1.06 21.89
CA ILE A 40 -17.56 0.00 22.22
C ILE A 40 -18.33 1.32 22.23
N ASP A 41 -18.66 1.85 23.40
CA ASP A 41 -19.28 3.18 23.56
C ASP A 41 -18.24 4.30 23.71
N GLU A 42 -17.00 3.93 24.07
CA GLU A 42 -15.86 4.82 24.22
C GLU A 42 -14.58 4.06 23.79
N TYR A 43 -13.68 4.73 23.08
CA TYR A 43 -12.38 4.18 22.68
C TYR A 43 -11.26 5.04 23.25
N VAL A 44 -10.52 4.49 24.22
CA VAL A 44 -9.38 5.15 24.89
C VAL A 44 -8.04 4.54 24.47
N GLY A 45 -7.97 4.03 23.23
CA GLY A 45 -6.79 3.35 22.72
C GLY A 45 -6.75 1.86 23.08
N PRO A 46 -5.55 1.25 23.11
CA PRO A 46 -5.34 -0.20 23.21
C PRO A 46 -5.97 -0.86 24.44
N ALA A 47 -6.12 -0.14 25.56
CA ALA A 47 -6.80 -0.64 26.76
C ALA A 47 -8.26 -1.09 26.49
N THR A 48 -8.92 -0.44 25.53
CA THR A 48 -10.27 -0.84 25.07
C THR A 48 -10.25 -2.24 24.48
N CYS A 49 -9.25 -2.53 23.64
CA CYS A 49 -9.06 -3.81 22.96
C CYS A 49 -8.63 -4.90 23.95
N ALA A 50 -7.69 -4.58 24.84
CA ALA A 50 -7.11 -5.49 25.84
C ALA A 50 -8.17 -6.09 26.79
N THR A 51 -9.31 -5.42 26.98
CA THR A 51 -10.44 -5.94 27.77
C THR A 51 -10.92 -7.32 27.28
N CYS A 52 -10.85 -7.58 25.97
CA CYS A 52 -11.23 -8.86 25.37
C CYS A 52 -10.06 -9.59 24.69
N HIS A 53 -9.05 -8.85 24.23
CA HIS A 53 -7.92 -9.37 23.46
C HIS A 53 -6.65 -9.57 24.30
N GLY A 54 -6.74 -9.48 25.64
CA GLY A 54 -5.65 -9.83 26.54
C GLY A 54 -4.36 -9.05 26.25
N ASP A 55 -3.28 -9.78 26.05
CA ASP A 55 -1.92 -9.26 25.90
C ASP A 55 -1.61 -8.73 24.48
N VAL A 56 -2.63 -8.55 23.62
CA VAL A 56 -2.44 -8.09 22.23
C VAL A 56 -1.66 -6.78 22.11
N ALA A 57 -1.79 -5.88 23.08
CA ALA A 57 -1.05 -4.62 23.07
C ALA A 57 0.43 -4.84 23.39
N ASP A 58 0.74 -5.85 24.22
CA ASP A 58 2.10 -6.29 24.52
C ASP A 58 2.75 -6.96 23.29
N ASP A 59 2.00 -7.81 22.58
CA ASP A 59 2.45 -8.41 21.33
C ASP A 59 2.86 -7.35 20.29
N VAL A 60 2.02 -6.33 20.11
CA VAL A 60 2.25 -5.25 19.14
C VAL A 60 3.41 -4.37 19.54
N VAL A 61 3.49 -3.93 20.80
CA VAL A 61 4.55 -3.00 21.24
C VAL A 61 5.95 -3.61 21.14
N HIS A 62 6.05 -4.95 21.23
CA HIS A 62 7.31 -5.67 21.05
C HIS A 62 7.57 -6.11 19.59
N SER A 63 6.68 -5.77 18.64
CA SER A 63 6.90 -6.02 17.22
C SER A 63 7.85 -4.99 16.60
N VAL A 64 8.51 -5.37 15.50
CA VAL A 64 9.34 -4.46 14.68
C VAL A 64 8.51 -3.33 14.10
N HIS A 65 7.21 -3.53 13.86
CA HIS A 65 6.31 -2.46 13.42
C HIS A 65 6.23 -1.31 14.45
N TYR A 66 6.34 -1.64 15.74
CA TYR A 66 6.42 -0.65 16.81
C TYR A 66 7.86 -0.23 17.10
N THR A 67 8.77 -1.14 17.39
CA THR A 67 10.11 -0.75 17.89
C THR A 67 10.96 -0.04 16.83
N TRP A 68 10.72 -0.31 15.54
CA TRP A 68 11.59 0.15 14.45
C TRP A 68 13.08 -0.10 14.74
N GLU A 69 13.34 -1.20 15.44
CA GLU A 69 14.68 -1.56 15.88
C GLU A 69 15.64 -1.63 14.69
N ASN A 70 16.86 -1.13 14.87
CA ASN A 70 17.88 -1.03 13.82
C ASN A 70 17.46 -0.22 12.57
N LYS A 71 16.39 0.56 12.61
CA LYS A 71 16.00 1.46 11.50
C LYS A 71 16.28 2.93 11.81
N MET A 72 16.20 3.33 13.07
CA MET A 72 16.22 4.75 13.48
C MET A 72 17.48 5.49 13.04
N ASP A 73 18.64 4.85 13.19
CA ASP A 73 19.95 5.46 12.92
C ASP A 73 20.66 4.90 11.68
N HIS A 74 20.00 4.04 10.90
CA HIS A 74 20.56 3.53 9.65
C HIS A 74 20.36 4.54 8.52
N TYR A 75 21.47 4.92 7.87
CA TYR A 75 21.44 5.82 6.72
C TYR A 75 20.70 5.18 5.54
N SER A 76 19.72 5.91 5.00
CA SER A 76 18.95 5.51 3.83
C SER A 76 19.37 6.32 2.60
N PRO A 77 20.03 5.72 1.59
CA PRO A 77 20.33 6.39 0.34
C PRO A 77 19.09 6.96 -0.38
N VAL A 78 17.94 6.29 -0.23
CA VAL A 78 16.67 6.72 -0.84
C VAL A 78 16.17 8.04 -0.24
N ALA A 79 16.38 8.22 1.06
CA ALA A 79 15.93 9.40 1.80
C ALA A 79 17.06 10.44 2.01
N GLY A 80 18.32 10.09 1.74
CA GLY A 80 19.48 10.93 2.01
C GLY A 80 19.74 11.18 3.50
N THR A 81 19.15 10.38 4.40
CA THR A 81 19.15 10.67 5.85
C THR A 81 18.86 9.44 6.72
N ILE A 82 18.85 9.65 8.04
CA ILE A 82 18.38 8.75 9.10
C ILE A 82 17.03 9.22 9.66
N ALA A 83 16.25 8.30 10.24
CA ALA A 83 14.90 8.59 10.70
C ALA A 83 14.87 9.37 12.02
N SER A 84 15.83 9.15 12.92
CA SER A 84 15.89 9.77 14.25
C SER A 84 15.94 11.31 14.20
N ILE A 85 16.73 11.88 13.28
CA ILE A 85 16.84 13.35 13.13
C ILE A 85 15.71 13.97 12.30
N ASN A 86 14.85 13.15 11.68
CA ASN A 86 13.72 13.58 10.86
C ASN A 86 12.42 12.91 11.30
N TRP A 87 12.21 12.75 12.61
CA TRP A 87 11.11 11.95 13.12
C TRP A 87 9.72 12.53 12.80
N LEU A 88 9.41 13.73 13.28
CA LEU A 88 8.13 14.41 13.04
C LEU A 88 8.36 15.92 12.84
N GLY A 89 7.46 16.55 12.10
CA GLY A 89 7.44 17.99 11.93
C GLY A 89 6.43 18.45 10.88
N MET A 90 6.44 19.75 10.62
CA MET A 90 5.61 20.41 9.63
C MET A 90 6.51 21.04 8.56
N LEU A 91 6.33 20.64 7.29
CA LEU A 91 7.08 21.25 6.18
C LEU A 91 6.38 22.51 5.68
N ASN A 92 5.05 22.55 5.72
CA ASN A 92 4.28 23.76 5.46
C ASN A 92 3.04 23.79 6.37
N GLU A 93 3.02 24.71 7.33
CA GLU A 93 1.91 24.85 8.27
C GLU A 93 0.65 25.41 7.60
N GLU A 94 0.81 26.39 6.70
CA GLU A 94 -0.31 27.08 6.05
C GLU A 94 -1.11 26.14 5.14
N LEU A 95 -0.42 25.24 4.46
CA LEU A 95 -1.01 24.22 3.59
C LEU A 95 -1.28 22.89 4.31
N GLY A 96 -0.93 22.78 5.59
CA GLY A 96 -1.07 21.54 6.34
C GLY A 96 -0.30 20.38 5.71
N ILE A 97 0.95 20.60 5.30
CA ILE A 97 1.83 19.57 4.74
C ILE A 97 2.81 19.09 5.83
N PRO A 98 2.60 17.87 6.36
CA PRO A 98 3.42 17.36 7.43
C PRO A 98 4.65 16.62 6.89
N GLY A 99 5.74 16.74 7.63
CA GLY A 99 7.01 16.04 7.38
C GLY A 99 7.25 14.89 8.35
N GLY A 100 8.38 14.23 8.14
CA GLY A 100 8.95 13.29 9.09
C GLY A 100 8.61 11.83 8.87
N CYS A 101 9.55 10.97 9.27
CA CYS A 101 9.52 9.52 9.10
C CYS A 101 8.46 8.83 9.99
N GLY A 102 8.24 9.37 11.20
CA GLY A 102 7.31 8.84 12.19
C GLY A 102 5.85 8.84 11.74
N ARG A 103 5.52 9.54 10.64
CA ARG A 103 4.18 9.51 10.03
C ARG A 103 3.70 8.09 9.66
N CYS A 104 4.62 7.15 9.42
CA CYS A 104 4.28 5.76 9.12
C CYS A 104 4.43 4.81 10.31
N HIS A 105 4.83 5.33 11.47
CA HIS A 105 4.96 4.53 12.70
C HIS A 105 3.59 4.27 13.32
N ILE A 106 3.39 3.15 14.00
CA ILE A 106 2.08 2.77 14.56
C ILE A 106 1.85 3.27 15.99
N GLY A 107 2.65 4.22 16.46
CA GLY A 107 2.51 4.88 17.75
C GLY A 107 1.88 6.26 17.67
N ASP A 108 1.94 6.99 18.78
CA ASP A 108 1.43 8.35 18.96
C ASP A 108 2.45 9.43 18.59
N GLY A 109 3.53 9.04 17.91
CA GLY A 109 4.57 9.97 17.50
C GLY A 109 5.68 10.17 18.50
N THR A 110 5.64 9.52 19.67
CA THR A 110 6.85 9.38 20.49
C THR A 110 7.87 8.52 19.75
N MET A 111 9.16 8.84 19.83
CA MET A 111 10.18 7.96 19.26
C MET A 111 10.11 6.59 19.94
N PRO A 112 10.10 5.48 19.17
CA PRO A 112 9.90 4.17 19.76
C PRO A 112 11.08 3.76 20.63
N ASN A 113 10.77 3.20 21.79
CA ASN A 113 11.74 2.52 22.62
C ASN A 113 12.11 1.15 22.04
N SER A 114 13.27 0.64 22.44
CA SER A 114 13.64 -0.76 22.16
C SER A 114 12.69 -1.72 22.89
N ALA A 115 12.64 -2.98 22.43
CA ALA A 115 11.81 -4.01 23.06
C ALA A 115 12.11 -4.21 24.55
N GLU A 116 13.34 -3.92 25.00
CA GLU A 116 13.75 -4.07 26.41
C GLU A 116 13.38 -2.85 27.28
N GLU A 117 13.00 -1.74 26.66
CA GLU A 117 12.77 -0.44 27.31
C GLU A 117 11.32 0.04 27.22
N ILE A 118 10.41 -0.82 26.77
CA ILE A 118 8.99 -0.51 26.63
C ILE A 118 8.39 -0.03 27.96
N THR A 119 7.65 1.07 27.87
CA THR A 119 6.95 1.72 28.98
C THR A 119 5.42 1.56 28.84
N PRO A 120 4.65 1.78 29.92
CA PRO A 120 3.19 1.83 29.82
C PRO A 120 2.68 2.93 28.87
N GLN A 121 3.47 3.99 28.66
CA GLN A 121 3.13 5.08 27.77
C GLN A 121 3.23 4.63 26.30
N ASP A 122 4.25 3.84 25.98
CA ASP A 122 4.41 3.23 24.66
C ASP A 122 3.20 2.37 24.28
N VAL A 123 2.75 1.53 25.23
CA VAL A 123 1.56 0.69 25.06
C VAL A 123 0.30 1.53 24.90
N ALA A 124 0.13 2.63 25.64
CA ALA A 124 -1.02 3.51 25.51
C ALA A 124 -1.02 4.32 24.19
N GLY A 125 0.16 4.52 23.61
CA GLY A 125 0.40 5.23 22.36
C GLY A 125 0.09 4.42 21.10
N ILE A 126 -0.08 3.10 21.17
CA ILE A 126 -0.32 2.26 19.98
C ILE A 126 -1.62 2.69 19.26
N ASP A 127 -1.52 2.89 17.96
CA ASP A 127 -2.64 3.08 17.04
C ASP A 127 -3.11 1.71 16.52
N CYS A 128 -4.05 1.07 17.23
CA CYS A 128 -4.62 -0.19 16.75
C CYS A 128 -5.44 -0.01 15.46
N LEU A 129 -6.03 1.17 15.26
CA LEU A 129 -7.08 1.36 14.26
C LEU A 129 -6.51 1.61 12.86
N ILE A 130 -5.28 2.11 12.74
CA ILE A 130 -4.60 2.27 11.45
C ILE A 130 -4.54 0.94 10.67
N CYS A 131 -4.33 -0.17 11.39
CA CYS A 131 -4.28 -1.52 10.81
C CYS A 131 -5.64 -2.22 10.76
N HIS A 132 -6.52 -1.97 11.74
CA HIS A 132 -7.73 -2.77 11.92
C HIS A 132 -9.02 -2.13 11.44
N SER A 133 -9.07 -0.80 11.25
CA SER A 133 -10.30 -0.11 10.85
C SER A 133 -10.32 0.17 9.34
N PRO A 134 -11.30 -0.36 8.59
CA PRO A 134 -11.46 -0.06 7.16
C PRO A 134 -11.97 1.37 6.91
N VAL A 135 -12.34 2.09 7.98
CA VAL A 135 -12.83 3.49 7.93
C VAL A 135 -11.92 4.42 8.71
N TYR A 136 -10.67 4.03 8.94
CA TYR A 136 -9.67 4.87 9.60
C TYR A 136 -9.51 6.19 8.86
N ASP A 137 -9.74 7.31 9.55
CA ASP A 137 -9.61 8.64 8.98
C ASP A 137 -8.16 9.13 9.07
N THR A 138 -7.41 8.98 7.97
CA THR A 138 -6.02 9.43 7.88
C THR A 138 -5.86 10.94 7.97
N SER A 139 -6.91 11.74 7.77
CA SER A 139 -6.86 13.19 7.95
C SER A 139 -6.72 13.60 9.42
N LEU A 140 -7.12 12.70 10.33
CA LEU A 140 -6.91 12.87 11.78
C LEU A 140 -5.52 12.43 12.22
N ARG A 141 -4.66 12.01 11.28
CA ARG A 141 -3.34 11.47 11.57
C ARG A 141 -2.22 12.44 11.20
N PHE A 142 -1.94 13.39 12.08
CA PHE A 142 -1.16 14.58 11.77
C PHE A 142 -0.24 14.99 12.92
N PRO A 143 0.99 15.47 12.65
CA PRO A 143 1.89 15.94 13.70
C PRO A 143 1.40 17.27 14.27
N ILE A 144 1.37 17.36 15.60
CA ILE A 144 1.06 18.56 16.37
C ILE A 144 2.13 18.77 17.43
N GLN A 145 2.40 20.03 17.79
CA GLN A 145 3.19 20.33 18.97
C GLN A 145 2.27 20.44 20.19
N THR A 146 2.64 19.75 21.26
CA THR A 146 2.01 19.86 22.58
C THR A 146 2.35 21.21 23.22
N GLU A 147 1.66 21.58 24.31
CA GLU A 147 1.96 22.80 25.06
C GLU A 147 3.42 22.84 25.58
N ASP A 148 4.01 21.67 25.81
CA ASP A 148 5.39 21.51 26.26
C ASP A 148 6.42 21.57 25.11
N GLY A 149 5.97 21.72 23.85
CA GLY A 149 6.81 21.82 22.66
C GLY A 149 7.19 20.47 22.03
N GLU A 150 6.78 19.36 22.64
CA GLU A 150 7.01 18.00 22.10
C GLU A 150 6.09 17.70 20.93
N TRP A 151 6.61 16.99 19.92
CA TRP A 151 5.82 16.52 18.79
C TRP A 151 5.00 15.29 19.18
N GLN A 152 3.72 15.33 18.86
CA GLN A 152 2.81 14.19 18.92
C GLN A 152 2.18 13.98 17.55
N LEU A 153 1.84 12.75 17.23
CA LEU A 153 1.15 12.34 16.04
C LEU A 153 -0.26 11.90 16.43
N THR A 154 -1.24 12.69 16.01
CA THR A 154 -2.64 12.40 16.30
C THR A 154 -3.07 11.11 15.60
N GLN A 155 -4.16 10.51 16.08
CA GLN A 155 -4.69 9.23 15.61
C GLN A 155 -6.21 9.33 15.48
N ASP A 156 -6.81 8.60 14.54
CA ASP A 156 -8.25 8.39 14.56
C ASP A 156 -8.62 7.45 15.71
N ARG A 157 -9.03 8.06 16.84
CA ARG A 157 -9.56 7.35 18.01
C ARG A 157 -11.08 7.38 18.07
N SER A 158 -11.76 7.51 16.93
CA SER A 158 -13.22 7.56 16.90
C SER A 158 -13.87 6.22 17.27
N VAL A 159 -15.01 6.30 17.95
CA VAL A 159 -15.84 5.12 18.24
C VAL A 159 -16.31 4.44 16.95
N LEU A 160 -16.49 5.20 15.87
CA LEU A 160 -16.88 4.65 14.56
C LEU A 160 -15.80 3.72 14.00
N ALA A 161 -14.55 4.16 14.00
CA ALA A 161 -13.42 3.35 13.55
C ALA A 161 -13.22 2.13 14.46
N ALA A 162 -13.28 2.32 15.78
CA ALA A 162 -13.18 1.22 16.74
C ALA A 162 -14.27 0.14 16.54
N ARG A 163 -15.52 0.57 16.32
CA ARG A 163 -16.66 -0.32 16.02
C ARG A 163 -16.58 -1.02 14.65
N GLN A 164 -15.64 -0.64 13.80
CA GLN A 164 -15.43 -1.30 12.51
C GLN A 164 -14.11 -2.07 12.48
N ALA A 165 -13.41 -2.14 13.61
CA ALA A 165 -12.19 -2.93 13.73
C ALA A 165 -12.43 -4.39 13.33
N GLN A 166 -11.61 -4.89 12.42
CA GLN A 166 -11.69 -6.21 11.82
C GLN A 166 -10.30 -6.73 11.42
N ARG A 167 -10.24 -7.88 10.74
CA ARG A 167 -9.00 -8.37 10.13
C ARG A 167 -8.48 -7.30 9.15
N PRO A 168 -7.17 -6.93 9.20
CA PRO A 168 -6.62 -5.90 8.32
C PRO A 168 -6.89 -6.20 6.85
N THR A 169 -7.26 -5.17 6.10
CA THR A 169 -7.38 -5.25 4.64
C THR A 169 -6.09 -4.77 3.98
N THR A 170 -5.97 -5.00 2.66
CA THR A 170 -4.86 -4.45 1.89
C THR A 170 -4.74 -2.94 2.07
N GLU A 171 -5.85 -2.19 2.01
CA GLU A 171 -5.86 -0.73 2.13
C GLU A 171 -5.23 -0.24 3.45
N ASN A 172 -5.47 -0.93 4.56
CA ASN A 172 -4.86 -0.61 5.86
C ASN A 172 -3.32 -0.65 5.80
N CYS A 173 -2.75 -1.70 5.19
CA CYS A 173 -1.31 -1.84 5.04
C CYS A 173 -0.74 -0.76 4.08
N LEU A 174 -1.49 -0.47 3.01
CA LEU A 174 -1.06 0.46 1.97
C LEU A 174 -1.04 1.93 2.41
N LEU A 175 -1.74 2.28 3.50
CA LEU A 175 -1.63 3.59 4.15
C LEU A 175 -0.18 4.02 4.35
N CYS A 176 0.68 3.07 4.72
CA CYS A 176 2.12 3.30 4.89
C CYS A 176 2.96 2.65 3.79
N HIS A 177 2.70 1.39 3.40
CA HIS A 177 3.66 0.61 2.60
C HIS A 177 3.75 0.99 1.12
N GLN A 178 2.73 1.64 0.54
CA GLN A 178 2.77 2.10 -0.86
C GLN A 178 2.96 3.61 -1.02
N ASN A 179 2.60 4.42 -0.02
CA ASN A 179 2.70 5.89 -0.07
C ASN A 179 4.08 6.43 0.39
N VAL A 180 5.11 5.59 0.41
CA VAL A 180 6.46 5.97 0.83
C VAL A 180 7.19 6.77 -0.26
N GLY A 181 7.83 7.87 0.16
CA GLY A 181 8.76 8.62 -0.69
C GLY A 181 8.12 9.71 -1.56
N GLY A 182 6.84 10.05 -1.33
CA GLY A 182 6.15 11.17 -1.99
C GLY A 182 4.91 10.80 -2.79
N GLY A 183 4.53 9.51 -2.85
CA GLY A 183 3.41 9.05 -3.65
C GLY A 183 3.32 7.52 -3.75
N PRO A 184 2.22 7.00 -4.32
CA PRO A 184 2.01 5.57 -4.49
C PRO A 184 3.08 4.97 -5.41
N MET A 185 3.55 3.77 -5.08
CA MET A 185 4.52 2.98 -5.86
C MET A 185 5.89 3.64 -6.11
N LEU A 186 6.20 4.80 -5.54
CA LEU A 186 7.45 5.51 -5.84
C LEU A 186 8.71 4.73 -5.39
N LYS A 187 8.74 4.23 -4.15
CA LYS A 187 9.93 3.54 -3.61
C LYS A 187 10.17 2.19 -4.29
N ARG A 188 9.25 1.24 -4.13
CA ARG A 188 9.44 -0.16 -4.59
C ARG A 188 9.06 -0.37 -6.05
N GLY A 189 8.19 0.46 -6.62
CA GLY A 189 7.85 0.40 -8.04
C GLY A 189 6.98 -0.77 -8.48
N VAL A 190 6.40 -1.52 -7.54
CA VAL A 190 5.50 -2.65 -7.79
C VAL A 190 4.21 -2.49 -6.99
N ASP A 191 3.08 -2.89 -7.58
CA ASP A 191 1.76 -2.77 -6.98
C ASP A 191 1.28 -4.11 -6.40
N PHE A 192 0.42 -4.02 -5.39
CA PHE A 192 -0.40 -5.14 -4.93
C PHE A 192 -1.87 -4.74 -5.06
N ALA A 193 -2.31 -4.64 -6.31
CA ALA A 193 -3.69 -4.35 -6.67
C ALA A 193 -4.22 -5.41 -7.66
N PRO A 194 -5.53 -5.71 -7.68
CA PRO A 194 -6.09 -6.58 -8.70
C PRO A 194 -5.81 -6.06 -10.11
N VAL A 195 -5.67 -6.96 -11.10
CA VAL A 195 -5.48 -6.57 -12.52
C VAL A 195 -6.65 -5.72 -13.06
N SER A 196 -7.84 -5.83 -12.45
CA SER A 196 -9.01 -5.01 -12.79
C SER A 196 -9.00 -3.62 -12.16
N ASP A 197 -8.11 -3.37 -11.22
CA ASP A 197 -8.00 -2.13 -10.49
C ASP A 197 -7.00 -1.21 -11.19
N THR A 198 -7.52 -0.29 -11.98
CA THR A 198 -6.73 0.61 -12.83
C THR A 198 -6.24 1.82 -12.02
N HIS A 199 -5.56 1.62 -10.89
CA HIS A 199 -4.86 2.70 -10.17
C HIS A 199 -3.75 3.28 -11.07
N GLY A 200 -4.15 4.09 -12.06
CA GLY A 200 -3.36 4.38 -13.25
C GLY A 200 -3.38 3.19 -14.22
N GLU A 201 -3.70 3.42 -15.49
CA GLU A 201 -3.75 2.40 -16.55
C GLU A 201 -2.38 1.79 -16.92
N SER A 202 -1.35 1.93 -16.06
CA SER A 202 0.05 1.68 -16.39
C SER A 202 0.73 0.54 -15.62
N SER A 203 0.23 0.09 -14.46
CA SER A 203 0.84 -1.03 -13.71
C SER A 203 0.14 -2.37 -13.99
N LYS A 204 0.92 -3.44 -14.10
CA LYS A 204 0.42 -4.82 -14.06
C LYS A 204 -0.06 -5.11 -12.64
N GLY A 205 -1.33 -5.45 -12.48
CA GLY A 205 -1.85 -5.92 -11.20
C GLY A 205 -1.19 -7.23 -10.74
N ASP A 206 -1.38 -7.57 -9.47
CA ASP A 206 -0.88 -8.80 -8.86
C ASP A 206 -1.92 -9.92 -8.97
N ILE A 207 -1.48 -11.11 -9.39
CA ILE A 207 -2.37 -12.27 -9.56
C ILE A 207 -2.94 -12.77 -8.22
N HIS A 208 -2.22 -12.61 -7.11
CA HIS A 208 -2.71 -12.97 -5.78
C HIS A 208 -3.75 -11.97 -5.28
N ALA A 209 -3.53 -10.67 -5.52
CA ALA A 209 -4.54 -9.65 -5.24
C ALA A 209 -5.80 -9.88 -6.10
N THR A 210 -5.63 -10.26 -7.37
CA THR A 210 -6.73 -10.63 -8.28
C THR A 210 -7.50 -11.85 -7.78
N ALA A 211 -6.82 -12.78 -7.10
CA ALA A 211 -7.45 -13.93 -6.44
C ALA A 211 -8.17 -13.57 -5.13
N GLY A 212 -8.14 -12.30 -4.71
CA GLY A 212 -8.80 -11.79 -3.51
C GLY A 212 -7.98 -11.95 -2.23
N MET A 213 -6.67 -12.16 -2.34
CA MET A 213 -5.77 -12.21 -1.17
C MET A 213 -5.49 -10.81 -0.62
N ASN A 214 -5.35 -10.73 0.69
CA ASN A 214 -4.87 -9.55 1.42
C ASN A 214 -3.44 -9.79 1.92
N CYS A 215 -2.76 -8.72 2.33
CA CYS A 215 -1.39 -8.78 2.83
C CYS A 215 -1.22 -9.82 3.95
N VAL A 216 -2.17 -9.86 4.89
CA VAL A 216 -2.19 -10.78 6.04
C VAL A 216 -2.44 -12.26 5.68
N ASP A 217 -2.77 -12.57 4.43
CA ASP A 217 -2.88 -13.98 3.99
C ASP A 217 -1.50 -14.60 3.71
N CYS A 218 -0.48 -13.76 3.50
CA CYS A 218 0.92 -14.17 3.36
C CYS A 218 1.79 -13.72 4.55
N HIS A 219 1.57 -12.50 5.04
CA HIS A 219 2.47 -11.84 5.99
C HIS A 219 2.14 -12.05 7.46
N ALA A 220 0.92 -12.46 7.81
CA ALA A 220 0.55 -12.62 9.22
C ALA A 220 1.31 -13.79 9.87
N GLY A 221 1.99 -13.51 10.98
CA GLY A 221 2.48 -14.50 11.93
C GLY A 221 1.65 -14.52 13.21
N ASP A 222 2.14 -15.26 14.20
CA ASP A 222 1.56 -15.30 15.54
C ASP A 222 1.95 -14.04 16.34
N ASP A 223 1.20 -13.71 17.39
CA ASP A 223 1.55 -12.65 18.37
C ASP A 223 1.93 -11.31 17.73
N HIS A 224 1.14 -10.87 16.74
CA HIS A 224 1.34 -9.63 15.95
C HIS A 224 2.71 -9.51 15.26
N LYS A 225 3.45 -10.61 15.13
CA LYS A 225 4.66 -10.70 14.34
C LYS A 225 4.30 -10.79 12.86
N VAL A 226 5.04 -10.08 12.02
CA VAL A 226 4.79 -10.03 10.59
C VAL A 226 5.96 -10.62 9.83
N TYR A 227 5.71 -11.62 8.98
CA TYR A 227 6.73 -12.17 8.10
C TYR A 227 7.23 -11.11 7.12
N GLY A 228 8.54 -11.07 6.92
CA GLY A 228 9.15 -10.18 5.95
C GLY A 228 10.65 -10.34 5.95
N TYR A 229 11.28 -10.14 4.79
CA TYR A 229 12.73 -10.06 4.67
C TYR A 229 13.07 -9.20 3.46
N ALA A 230 14.07 -8.35 3.59
CA ALA A 230 14.62 -7.57 2.50
C ALA A 230 16.04 -7.12 2.86
N PRO A 231 16.89 -6.79 1.88
CA PRO A 231 18.22 -6.24 2.13
C PRO A 231 18.18 -4.98 3.00
N ASP A 232 17.13 -4.17 2.88
CA ASP A 232 16.88 -2.93 3.63
C ASP A 232 15.91 -3.11 4.83
N LEU A 233 15.73 -4.35 5.31
CA LEU A 233 14.95 -4.67 6.51
C LEU A 233 15.88 -5.24 7.60
N TRP A 234 16.57 -4.35 8.31
CA TRP A 234 17.63 -4.68 9.29
C TRP A 234 17.13 -5.31 10.60
N SER A 235 15.84 -5.22 10.89
CA SER A 235 15.19 -6.00 11.96
C SER A 235 13.96 -6.71 11.40
N ARG A 236 13.74 -7.94 11.86
CA ARG A 236 12.65 -8.83 11.41
C ARG A 236 11.94 -9.37 12.62
N ASP A 237 10.60 -9.36 12.57
CA ASP A 237 9.78 -9.97 13.62
C ASP A 237 10.04 -11.49 13.76
N ILE A 238 10.33 -12.15 12.63
CA ILE A 238 10.56 -13.61 12.56
C ILE A 238 11.84 -13.88 11.76
N PRO A 239 13.04 -13.64 12.32
CA PRO A 239 14.30 -13.67 11.58
C PRO A 239 14.68 -15.06 11.06
N ASP A 240 14.24 -16.13 11.73
CA ASP A 240 14.58 -17.50 11.36
C ASP A 240 13.71 -18.07 10.22
N GLN A 241 12.71 -17.31 9.76
CA GLN A 241 11.78 -17.76 8.73
C GLN A 241 11.65 -16.72 7.61
N ARG A 242 11.40 -17.21 6.39
CA ARG A 242 11.22 -16.38 5.21
C ARG A 242 9.90 -16.68 4.55
N LEU A 243 9.22 -15.62 4.13
CA LEU A 243 8.06 -15.75 3.27
C LEU A 243 8.53 -16.10 1.85
N LEU A 244 8.30 -17.34 1.46
CA LEU A 244 8.69 -17.87 0.15
C LEU A 244 7.46 -18.38 -0.61
N CYS A 245 7.54 -18.42 -1.94
CA CYS A 245 6.46 -18.93 -2.77
C CYS A 245 6.16 -20.42 -2.51
N ASP A 246 7.17 -21.18 -2.06
CA ASP A 246 7.06 -22.62 -1.78
C ASP A 246 6.32 -22.95 -0.47
N THR A 247 5.85 -21.94 0.27
CA THR A 247 4.87 -22.11 1.36
C THR A 247 3.50 -22.54 0.85
N CYS A 248 3.10 -22.07 -0.34
CA CYS A 248 1.80 -22.37 -0.95
C CYS A 248 1.93 -23.17 -2.26
N HIS A 249 3.01 -22.97 -3.01
CA HIS A 249 3.31 -23.67 -4.24
C HIS A 249 4.28 -24.82 -4.00
N THR A 250 4.20 -25.89 -4.79
CA THR A 250 5.25 -26.92 -4.75
C THR A 250 6.55 -26.37 -5.32
N SER A 251 7.70 -26.93 -4.92
CA SER A 251 9.02 -26.57 -5.47
C SER A 251 9.18 -26.87 -6.96
N GLU A 252 8.31 -27.70 -7.55
CA GLU A 252 8.28 -28.06 -8.96
C GLU A 252 6.88 -27.80 -9.56
N PRO A 253 6.40 -26.53 -9.60
CA PRO A 253 5.01 -26.24 -9.91
C PRO A 253 4.69 -26.33 -11.40
N HIS A 254 5.70 -26.44 -12.27
CA HIS A 254 5.52 -26.41 -13.71
C HIS A 254 5.30 -27.82 -14.28
N THR A 255 4.47 -27.90 -15.32
CA THR A 255 4.34 -29.14 -16.10
C THR A 255 5.60 -29.41 -16.93
N ASP A 256 6.29 -28.36 -17.35
CA ASP A 256 7.59 -28.44 -18.01
C ASP A 256 8.71 -28.68 -16.98
N GLN A 257 9.29 -29.87 -17.05
CA GLN A 257 10.36 -30.29 -16.15
C GLN A 257 11.65 -29.49 -16.35
N LEU A 258 11.88 -28.89 -17.52
CA LEU A 258 13.04 -28.04 -17.74
C LEU A 258 12.95 -26.75 -16.90
N ILE A 259 11.75 -26.19 -16.74
CA ILE A 259 11.55 -25.00 -15.90
C ILE A 259 11.80 -25.38 -14.43
N ASN A 260 11.31 -26.54 -13.98
CA ASN A 260 11.53 -27.03 -12.61
C ASN A 260 13.02 -27.25 -12.26
N GLN A 261 13.91 -27.36 -13.24
CA GLN A 261 15.36 -27.47 -12.99
C GLN A 261 16.01 -26.14 -12.55
N HIS A 262 15.30 -25.01 -12.58
CA HIS A 262 15.78 -23.71 -12.11
C HIS A 262 15.72 -23.56 -10.57
N VAL A 263 16.24 -24.58 -9.86
CA VAL A 263 16.06 -24.78 -8.42
C VAL A 263 16.75 -23.75 -7.50
N ARG A 264 17.66 -22.93 -8.04
CA ARG A 264 18.34 -21.84 -7.32
C ARG A 264 17.95 -20.45 -7.79
N LEU A 265 16.91 -20.36 -8.62
CA LEU A 265 16.29 -19.08 -8.98
C LEU A 265 15.09 -18.85 -8.07
N ASP A 266 14.89 -17.60 -7.69
CA ASP A 266 13.66 -17.20 -7.03
C ASP A 266 12.52 -17.11 -8.05
N CYS A 267 11.33 -17.57 -7.68
CA CYS A 267 10.15 -17.56 -8.55
C CYS A 267 9.84 -16.15 -9.10
N ARG A 268 10.14 -15.11 -8.31
CA ARG A 268 9.95 -13.71 -8.69
C ARG A 268 10.82 -13.30 -9.88
N MET A 269 11.94 -13.98 -10.17
CA MET A 269 12.72 -13.69 -11.38
C MET A 269 11.91 -13.88 -12.66
N CYS A 270 11.04 -14.89 -12.68
CA CYS A 270 10.19 -15.19 -13.82
C CYS A 270 8.83 -14.49 -13.73
N HIS A 271 8.32 -14.30 -12.51
CA HIS A 271 6.96 -13.83 -12.28
C HIS A 271 6.82 -12.37 -11.85
N VAL A 272 7.91 -11.65 -11.54
CA VAL A 272 7.91 -10.20 -11.35
C VAL A 272 8.68 -9.60 -12.51
N THR A 273 7.95 -9.20 -13.54
CA THR A 273 8.53 -8.86 -14.85
C THR A 273 9.00 -7.42 -14.96
N GLY A 274 8.70 -6.55 -14.01
CA GLY A 274 9.01 -5.14 -14.13
C GLY A 274 8.90 -4.44 -12.79
N THR A 275 9.42 -3.23 -12.76
CA THR A 275 9.24 -2.28 -11.67
C THR A 275 9.17 -0.87 -12.28
N GLY A 276 8.91 0.15 -11.46
CA GLY A 276 8.95 1.54 -11.86
C GLY A 276 9.20 2.47 -10.67
N GLY A 277 8.57 3.63 -10.70
CA GLY A 277 8.69 4.67 -9.68
C GLY A 277 10.07 5.34 -9.74
N LEU A 278 10.51 5.86 -8.60
CA LEU A 278 11.72 6.63 -8.47
C LEU A 278 12.97 5.72 -8.54
N VAL A 279 13.79 5.87 -9.57
CA VAL A 279 15.01 5.07 -9.78
C VAL A 279 16.28 5.79 -9.34
N SER A 280 16.27 7.12 -9.30
CA SER A 280 17.38 7.87 -8.74
C SER A 280 16.98 9.19 -8.08
N ARG A 281 17.87 9.72 -7.21
CA ARG A 281 17.78 11.07 -6.64
C ARG A 281 19.13 11.75 -6.57
N ASP A 282 19.20 13.01 -6.97
CA ASP A 282 20.33 13.89 -6.72
C ASP A 282 19.95 14.94 -5.68
N TRP A 283 20.53 14.81 -4.48
CA TRP A 283 20.38 15.76 -3.37
C TRP A 283 21.34 16.95 -3.47
N THR A 284 22.30 16.91 -4.39
CA THR A 284 23.38 17.90 -4.55
C THR A 284 23.14 18.84 -5.73
N ALA A 285 22.23 18.46 -6.63
CA ALA A 285 21.74 19.32 -7.69
C ALA A 285 20.87 20.46 -7.14
N GLU A 286 20.69 21.51 -7.95
CA GLU A 286 19.75 22.59 -7.64
C GLU A 286 18.34 22.01 -7.42
N PRO A 287 17.73 22.20 -6.24
CA PRO A 287 16.46 21.59 -5.92
C PRO A 287 15.32 22.17 -6.75
N THR A 288 14.31 21.35 -7.03
CA THR A 288 13.12 21.78 -7.79
C THR A 288 12.06 22.31 -6.85
N TYR A 289 11.58 23.53 -7.09
CA TYR A 289 10.47 24.11 -6.32
C TYR A 289 9.11 23.71 -6.92
N ASP A 290 8.22 23.15 -6.10
CA ASP A 290 6.83 22.88 -6.44
C ASP A 290 5.93 24.02 -5.93
N PRO A 291 5.29 24.80 -6.82
CA PRO A 291 4.40 25.90 -6.42
C PRO A 291 3.07 25.45 -5.80
N VAL A 292 2.71 24.17 -5.87
CA VAL A 292 1.49 23.63 -5.26
C VAL A 292 1.71 23.34 -3.79
N THR A 293 2.85 22.73 -3.45
CA THR A 293 3.19 22.43 -2.06
C THR A 293 3.98 23.56 -1.40
N GLU A 294 4.50 24.49 -2.20
CA GLU A 294 5.46 25.53 -1.77
C GLU A 294 6.69 24.93 -1.10
N LEU A 295 7.18 23.80 -1.64
CA LEU A 295 8.33 23.07 -1.12
C LEU A 295 9.33 22.78 -2.23
N TYR A 296 10.58 22.58 -1.84
CA TYR A 296 11.69 22.15 -2.68
C TYR A 296 11.82 20.62 -2.61
N ALA A 297 12.24 19.99 -3.70
CA ALA A 297 12.48 18.56 -3.77
C ALA A 297 13.84 18.27 -4.42
N PRO A 298 14.52 17.15 -4.05
CA PRO A 298 15.71 16.71 -4.76
C PRO A 298 15.36 16.36 -6.21
N VAL A 299 16.33 16.45 -7.11
CA VAL A 299 16.12 16.10 -8.51
C VAL A 299 15.99 14.58 -8.61
N GLY A 300 14.81 14.08 -8.96
CA GLY A 300 14.53 12.66 -9.10
C GLY A 300 14.38 12.21 -10.56
N ASP A 301 14.74 10.96 -10.84
CA ASP A 301 14.33 10.26 -12.06
C ASP A 301 13.21 9.28 -11.70
N GLU A 302 12.00 9.57 -12.16
CA GLU A 302 10.82 8.72 -12.00
C GLU A 302 10.49 8.03 -13.31
N ARG A 303 10.23 6.73 -13.23
CA ARG A 303 9.92 5.87 -14.36
C ARG A 303 8.52 5.30 -14.23
N GLU A 304 7.86 5.13 -15.37
CA GLU A 304 6.53 4.52 -15.43
C GLU A 304 6.55 3.13 -14.79
N PRO A 305 5.44 2.69 -14.18
CA PRO A 305 5.29 1.32 -13.71
C PRO A 305 5.66 0.29 -14.78
N ASP A 306 6.28 -0.80 -14.37
CA ASP A 306 6.77 -1.90 -15.24
C ASP A 306 7.75 -1.52 -16.35
N SER A 307 8.22 -0.27 -16.42
CA SER A 307 9.16 0.19 -17.46
C SER A 307 10.62 -0.04 -17.10
N VAL A 308 10.91 -0.35 -15.83
CA VAL A 308 12.26 -0.60 -15.32
C VAL A 308 12.49 -2.09 -15.20
N GLN A 309 13.57 -2.55 -15.81
CA GLN A 309 14.01 -3.93 -15.75
C GLN A 309 14.63 -4.23 -14.38
N PRO A 310 14.20 -5.28 -13.66
CA PRO A 310 14.88 -5.70 -12.44
C PRO A 310 16.31 -6.15 -12.71
N VAL A 311 17.21 -5.85 -11.76
CA VAL A 311 18.55 -6.44 -11.69
C VAL A 311 18.50 -7.73 -10.86
N PHE A 312 19.40 -8.66 -11.14
CA PHE A 312 19.43 -9.95 -10.44
C PHE A 312 20.68 -10.07 -9.59
N GLN A 313 20.51 -10.51 -8.35
CA GLN A 313 21.63 -10.66 -7.42
C GLN A 313 21.44 -11.90 -6.54
N TRP A 314 22.53 -12.62 -6.27
CA TRP A 314 22.52 -13.75 -5.34
C TRP A 314 22.26 -13.24 -3.93
N TYR A 315 21.14 -13.63 -3.34
CA TYR A 315 20.73 -13.14 -2.04
C TYR A 315 20.35 -14.30 -1.13
N ASN A 316 20.93 -14.30 0.06
CA ASN A 316 20.69 -15.33 1.04
C ASN A 316 19.66 -14.94 2.08
N GLY A 317 18.90 -13.85 1.92
CA GLY A 317 17.78 -13.47 2.78
C GLY A 317 18.09 -12.70 4.06
N GLU A 318 19.37 -12.47 4.36
CA GLU A 318 19.79 -11.62 5.50
C GLU A 318 19.82 -10.14 5.11
N PRO A 319 19.70 -9.18 6.04
CA PRO A 319 19.85 -7.76 5.70
C PRO A 319 21.29 -7.43 5.26
N VAL A 320 21.44 -6.33 4.52
CA VAL A 320 22.78 -5.79 4.20
C VAL A 320 23.51 -5.47 5.49
N LEU A 321 24.77 -5.87 5.56
CA LEU A 321 25.60 -5.67 6.74
C LEU A 321 25.88 -4.17 6.95
N PRO A 322 26.15 -3.72 8.20
CA PRO A 322 26.40 -2.30 8.48
C PRO A 322 27.57 -1.69 7.70
N ASP A 323 28.54 -2.50 7.28
CA ASP A 323 29.67 -2.10 6.43
C ASP A 323 29.31 -1.97 4.94
N GLY A 324 28.06 -2.22 4.58
CA GLY A 324 27.55 -2.22 3.21
C GLY A 324 27.75 -3.54 2.46
N SER A 325 28.34 -4.56 3.10
CA SER A 325 28.59 -5.85 2.45
C SER A 325 27.28 -6.57 2.09
N TRP A 326 27.18 -7.01 0.84
CA TRP A 326 26.02 -7.72 0.33
C TRP A 326 25.96 -9.17 0.85
N PRO A 327 24.81 -9.64 1.36
CA PRO A 327 24.69 -10.98 1.91
C PRO A 327 24.25 -12.01 0.86
N GLY A 328 25.09 -13.03 0.68
CA GLY A 328 24.89 -14.11 -0.27
C GLY A 328 25.79 -13.99 -1.50
N SER A 329 26.00 -15.13 -2.14
CA SER A 329 26.82 -15.26 -3.35
C SER A 329 26.45 -16.53 -4.10
N ARG A 330 27.00 -16.73 -5.29
CA ARG A 330 26.79 -17.96 -6.07
C ARG A 330 27.20 -19.22 -5.30
N SER A 331 28.28 -19.16 -4.52
CA SER A 331 28.81 -20.28 -3.75
C SER A 331 28.05 -20.53 -2.44
N ASP A 332 27.24 -19.57 -1.98
CA ASP A 332 26.35 -19.74 -0.85
C ASP A 332 25.15 -20.60 -1.24
N VAL A 333 25.11 -21.84 -0.76
CA VAL A 333 24.04 -22.81 -1.08
C VAL A 333 22.67 -22.40 -0.55
N THR A 334 22.62 -21.47 0.40
CA THR A 334 21.36 -20.91 0.94
C THR A 334 20.87 -19.72 0.11
N ALA A 335 21.73 -19.15 -0.75
CA ALA A 335 21.37 -18.06 -1.64
C ALA A 335 20.62 -18.57 -2.88
N ARG A 336 19.58 -17.81 -3.23
CA ARG A 336 18.88 -17.88 -4.52
C ARG A 336 19.22 -16.63 -5.32
N LEU A 337 19.23 -16.72 -6.64
CA LEU A 337 19.29 -15.53 -7.49
C LEU A 337 17.90 -14.88 -7.46
N GLN A 338 17.81 -13.58 -7.13
CA GLN A 338 16.54 -12.89 -6.91
C GLN A 338 16.48 -11.55 -7.65
N PRO A 339 15.29 -11.05 -8.00
CA PRO A 339 15.13 -9.74 -8.61
C PRO A 339 15.13 -8.60 -7.58
N PHE A 340 15.75 -7.49 -7.96
CA PHE A 340 15.78 -6.25 -7.20
C PHE A 340 15.52 -5.06 -8.12
N LYS A 341 15.00 -3.99 -7.55
CA LYS A 341 15.07 -2.65 -8.14
C LYS A 341 16.37 -2.00 -7.69
N GLU A 342 17.22 -1.62 -8.64
CA GLU A 342 18.35 -0.74 -8.34
C GLU A 342 17.85 0.68 -8.11
N PHE A 343 18.42 1.33 -7.09
CA PHE A 343 18.22 2.73 -6.83
C PHE A 343 19.58 3.41 -6.63
N THR A 344 19.81 4.51 -7.33
CA THR A 344 21.03 5.31 -7.18
C THR A 344 20.70 6.67 -6.56
N ALA A 345 21.63 7.22 -5.78
CA ALA A 345 21.53 8.59 -5.33
C ALA A 345 22.87 9.30 -5.33
N THR A 346 22.85 10.57 -5.68
CA THR A 346 23.95 11.49 -5.43
C THR A 346 23.66 12.20 -4.12
N VAL A 347 24.49 11.96 -3.11
CA VAL A 347 24.32 12.47 -1.75
C VAL A 347 25.55 13.28 -1.34
N PRO A 348 25.40 14.26 -0.42
CA PRO A 348 26.57 14.88 0.19
C PRO A 348 27.29 13.85 1.08
N ALA A 349 28.60 13.75 0.89
CA ALA A 349 29.49 12.96 1.73
C ALA A 349 30.58 13.85 2.31
N ASP A 350 31.02 13.56 3.53
CA ASP A 350 32.11 14.27 4.18
C ASP A 350 33.39 14.13 3.35
N ALA A 351 34.06 15.25 3.07
CA ALA A 351 35.21 15.26 2.16
C ALA A 351 36.43 14.52 2.71
N ALA A 352 36.55 14.41 4.04
CA ALA A 352 37.68 13.77 4.69
C ALA A 352 37.52 12.25 4.81
N SER A 353 36.35 11.79 5.26
CA SER A 353 36.04 10.36 5.47
C SER A 353 35.44 9.68 4.23
N GLY A 354 34.74 10.44 3.38
CA GLY A 354 33.95 9.91 2.28
C GLY A 354 32.62 9.28 2.74
N GLU A 355 32.24 9.41 4.01
CA GLU A 355 30.98 8.89 4.54
C GLU A 355 29.80 9.78 4.14
N PRO A 356 28.66 9.21 3.71
CA PRO A 356 27.44 9.99 3.45
C PRO A 356 26.98 10.75 4.71
N ILE A 357 26.60 12.01 4.54
CA ILE A 357 26.12 12.86 5.63
C ILE A 357 24.59 12.73 5.71
N PRO A 358 24.02 12.32 6.86
CA PRO A 358 22.57 12.37 7.06
C PRO A 358 22.06 13.80 6.95
N LEU A 359 21.07 14.06 6.11
CA LEU A 359 20.48 15.39 5.95
C LEU A 359 19.40 15.68 6.99
N LYS A 360 19.40 16.87 7.61
CA LYS A 360 18.18 17.42 8.21
C LYS A 360 17.28 17.89 7.08
N LEU A 361 16.14 17.22 6.89
CA LEU A 361 15.33 17.40 5.67
C LEU A 361 14.57 18.72 5.65
N ASP A 362 14.17 19.23 6.82
CA ASP A 362 13.32 20.42 6.89
C ASP A 362 13.90 21.68 6.19
N PRO A 363 15.15 22.13 6.46
CA PRO A 363 15.75 23.26 5.73
C PRO A 363 15.88 23.02 4.22
N PHE A 364 16.06 21.77 3.81
CA PHE A 364 16.11 21.42 2.39
C PHE A 364 14.74 21.58 1.74
N TYR A 365 13.69 20.97 2.29
CA TYR A 365 12.36 21.02 1.70
C TYR A 365 11.72 22.41 1.79
N THR A 366 11.98 23.18 2.84
CA THR A 366 11.30 24.47 3.05
C THR A 366 12.01 25.64 2.36
N ALA A 367 13.35 25.59 2.26
CA ALA A 367 14.15 26.70 1.76
C ALA A 367 15.11 26.34 0.61
N GLY A 368 15.19 25.06 0.22
CA GLY A 368 16.19 24.59 -0.75
C GLY A 368 17.61 24.67 -0.19
N ASN A 369 17.78 24.76 1.13
CA ASN A 369 19.06 25.06 1.75
C ASN A 369 19.84 23.77 2.09
N LEU A 370 20.59 23.28 1.10
CA LEU A 370 21.41 22.07 1.26
C LEU A 370 22.52 22.23 2.31
N GLU A 371 23.19 23.39 2.37
CA GLU A 371 24.29 23.62 3.33
C GLU A 371 23.82 23.56 4.78
N GLU A 372 22.65 24.13 5.07
CA GLU A 372 22.05 24.05 6.40
C GLU A 372 21.55 22.63 6.72
N ALA A 373 20.95 21.95 5.74
CA ALA A 373 20.53 20.56 5.88
C ALA A 373 21.71 19.63 6.21
N ILE A 374 22.89 19.86 5.61
CA ILE A 374 24.15 19.14 5.90
C ILE A 374 24.64 19.48 7.31
N ALA A 375 24.73 20.77 7.66
CA ALA A 375 25.27 21.20 8.94
C ALA A 375 24.43 20.70 10.13
N LEU A 376 23.11 20.86 10.06
CA LEU A 376 22.20 20.35 11.09
C LEU A 376 22.16 18.83 11.09
N GLY A 377 22.13 18.21 9.92
CA GLY A 377 22.07 16.77 9.80
C GLY A 377 23.29 16.06 10.39
N ALA A 378 24.49 16.57 10.12
CA ALA A 378 25.72 16.10 10.76
C ALA A 378 25.70 16.30 12.29
N SER A 379 25.31 17.49 12.76
CA SER A 379 25.28 17.81 14.19
C SER A 379 24.26 16.95 14.95
N GLU A 380 23.05 16.78 14.42
CA GLU A 380 21.97 16.05 15.10
C GLU A 380 22.16 14.53 15.04
N SER A 381 22.81 14.02 13.99
CA SER A 381 23.17 12.59 13.92
C SER A 381 24.39 12.22 14.76
N GLY A 382 25.13 13.22 15.26
CA GLY A 382 26.38 13.01 15.99
C GLY A 382 27.57 12.59 15.10
N MET A 383 27.46 12.78 13.78
CA MET A 383 28.55 12.50 12.83
C MET A 383 29.72 13.46 13.04
N ASP A 384 30.95 12.94 12.99
CA ASP A 384 32.18 13.76 12.99
C ASP A 384 32.42 14.37 11.60
N TYR A 385 31.73 15.46 11.32
CA TYR A 385 31.80 16.16 10.03
C TYR A 385 32.99 17.12 9.96
N SER A 386 33.79 17.03 8.90
CA SER A 386 34.98 17.87 8.70
C SER A 386 34.69 19.34 8.40
N GLY A 387 33.41 19.68 8.14
CA GLY A 387 32.99 21.01 7.69
C GLY A 387 33.07 21.21 6.18
N GLN A 388 33.48 20.18 5.42
CA GLN A 388 33.48 20.19 3.95
C GLN A 388 32.83 18.92 3.42
N TRP A 389 31.99 19.07 2.40
CA TRP A 389 31.33 17.95 1.74
C TRP A 389 31.67 17.91 0.24
N GLN A 390 31.45 16.75 -0.36
CA GLN A 390 31.51 16.53 -1.80
C GLN A 390 30.36 15.61 -2.25
N PRO A 391 29.86 15.75 -3.50
CA PRO A 391 28.90 14.81 -4.04
C PRO A 391 29.49 13.40 -4.12
N LYS A 392 28.70 12.40 -3.72
CA LYS A 392 29.05 10.99 -3.83
C LYS A 392 27.86 10.21 -4.37
N GLU A 393 28.08 9.43 -5.41
CA GLU A 393 27.10 8.45 -5.87
C GLU A 393 27.10 7.25 -4.93
N VAL A 394 25.91 6.85 -4.52
CA VAL A 394 25.63 5.65 -3.72
C VAL A 394 24.52 4.87 -4.41
N SER A 395 24.52 3.55 -4.25
CA SER A 395 23.45 2.69 -4.77
C SER A 395 22.94 1.72 -3.70
N THR A 396 21.70 1.27 -3.88
CA THR A 396 21.10 0.23 -3.05
C THR A 396 20.16 -0.62 -3.88
N LEU A 397 19.92 -1.85 -3.42
CA LEU A 397 19.00 -2.79 -4.05
C LEU A 397 17.75 -2.93 -3.19
N LEU A 398 16.63 -2.52 -3.76
CA LEU A 398 15.31 -2.65 -3.16
C LEU A 398 14.69 -3.95 -3.64
N GLN A 399 14.41 -4.87 -2.72
CA GLN A 399 13.66 -6.09 -3.05
C GLN A 399 12.31 -5.75 -3.67
N ILE A 400 11.95 -6.46 -4.74
CA ILE A 400 10.62 -6.43 -5.36
C ILE A 400 9.95 -7.80 -5.19
N SER A 401 8.76 -7.82 -4.59
CA SER A 401 8.09 -9.06 -4.17
C SER A 401 6.61 -9.14 -4.54
N HIS A 402 6.06 -8.05 -5.07
CA HIS A 402 4.68 -7.94 -5.55
C HIS A 402 4.69 -7.62 -7.05
N GLY A 403 3.52 -7.46 -7.65
CA GLY A 403 3.37 -7.36 -9.10
C GLY A 403 3.59 -8.70 -9.78
N VAL A 404 3.20 -9.79 -9.09
CA VAL A 404 3.33 -11.15 -9.61
C VAL A 404 2.35 -11.31 -10.78
N VAL A 405 2.90 -11.53 -11.97
CA VAL A 405 2.11 -11.75 -13.19
C VAL A 405 1.61 -13.19 -13.28
N ASP A 406 0.55 -13.39 -14.05
CA ASP A 406 0.07 -14.73 -14.36
C ASP A 406 1.09 -15.56 -15.17
N LYS A 407 0.81 -16.86 -15.29
CA LYS A 407 1.67 -17.81 -16.01
C LYS A 407 1.86 -17.48 -17.49
N ASP A 408 0.92 -16.79 -18.12
CA ASP A 408 0.95 -16.51 -19.56
C ASP A 408 1.81 -15.26 -19.85
N ASN A 409 2.04 -14.42 -18.83
CA ASN A 409 2.88 -13.24 -18.87
C ASN A 409 4.27 -13.43 -18.21
N ALA A 410 4.55 -14.62 -17.67
CA ALA A 410 5.84 -14.94 -17.06
C ALA A 410 6.99 -14.91 -18.09
N ARG A 411 8.22 -14.64 -17.61
CA ARG A 411 9.42 -14.55 -18.44
C ARG A 411 9.69 -15.86 -19.20
N GLN A 412 10.15 -15.72 -20.44
CA GLN A 412 10.50 -16.82 -21.34
C GLN A 412 12.02 -17.03 -21.39
N CYS A 413 12.44 -18.22 -21.84
CA CYS A 413 13.84 -18.64 -21.82
C CYS A 413 14.78 -17.64 -22.52
N GLN A 414 14.36 -17.11 -23.67
CA GLN A 414 15.18 -16.22 -24.51
C GLN A 414 15.38 -14.83 -23.91
N GLU A 415 14.64 -14.48 -22.86
CA GLU A 415 14.86 -13.24 -22.15
C GLU A 415 16.16 -13.33 -21.34
N CYS A 416 16.51 -14.50 -20.80
CA CYS A 416 17.75 -14.70 -20.05
C CYS A 416 18.87 -15.37 -20.88
N HIS A 417 18.53 -16.37 -21.68
CA HIS A 417 19.48 -17.27 -22.36
C HIS A 417 19.91 -16.76 -23.75
N VAL A 418 20.37 -15.52 -23.81
CA VAL A 418 20.95 -14.89 -25.01
C VAL A 418 22.13 -13.99 -24.61
N PRO A 419 23.08 -13.67 -25.50
CA PRO A 419 24.28 -12.91 -25.15
C PRO A 419 24.01 -11.56 -24.47
N ASP A 420 22.94 -10.87 -24.88
CA ASP A 420 22.50 -9.59 -24.31
C ASP A 420 21.17 -9.76 -23.55
N GLY A 421 21.04 -10.87 -22.81
CA GLY A 421 19.84 -11.20 -22.04
C GLY A 421 19.72 -10.41 -20.74
N LEU A 422 18.65 -10.66 -19.98
CA LEU A 422 18.36 -10.02 -18.71
C LEU A 422 19.35 -10.38 -17.60
N VAL A 423 20.07 -11.50 -17.73
CA VAL A 423 20.98 -12.02 -16.69
C VAL A 423 22.42 -11.81 -17.13
N ASP A 424 23.12 -10.93 -16.42
CA ASP A 424 24.58 -10.79 -16.55
C ASP A 424 25.26 -11.95 -15.80
N PHE A 425 25.43 -13.07 -16.51
CA PHE A 425 26.05 -14.26 -15.93
C PHE A 425 27.51 -14.02 -15.52
N GLU A 426 28.25 -13.18 -16.24
CA GLU A 426 29.65 -12.88 -15.90
C GLU A 426 29.72 -12.12 -14.56
N ALA A 427 28.92 -11.07 -14.40
CA ALA A 427 28.84 -10.31 -13.14
C ALA A 427 28.37 -11.18 -11.95
N LEU A 428 27.56 -12.22 -12.22
CA LEU A 428 27.09 -13.17 -11.23
C LEU A 428 28.09 -14.30 -10.90
N GLY A 429 29.30 -14.26 -11.49
CA GLY A 429 30.39 -15.18 -11.20
C GLY A 429 30.28 -16.54 -11.93
N TYR A 430 29.65 -16.57 -13.11
CA TYR A 430 29.73 -17.71 -14.02
C TYR A 430 31.03 -17.65 -14.82
N THR A 431 31.60 -18.81 -15.16
CA THR A 431 32.82 -18.87 -15.98
C THR A 431 32.47 -18.61 -17.44
N ASP A 432 33.43 -18.15 -18.25
CA ASP A 432 33.25 -17.91 -19.69
C ASP A 432 32.59 -19.11 -20.41
N SER A 433 32.99 -20.33 -20.05
CA SER A 433 32.40 -21.56 -20.62
C SER A 433 30.95 -21.79 -20.20
N GLU A 434 30.58 -21.40 -18.98
CA GLU A 434 29.19 -21.46 -18.50
C GLU A 434 28.35 -20.37 -19.18
N VAL A 435 28.89 -19.15 -19.30
CA VAL A 435 28.23 -18.04 -20.01
C VAL A 435 27.97 -18.41 -21.46
N GLU A 436 28.97 -18.94 -22.17
CA GLU A 436 28.82 -19.43 -23.55
C GLU A 436 27.73 -20.51 -23.62
N MET A 437 27.75 -21.50 -22.72
CA MET A 437 26.73 -22.55 -22.70
C MET A 437 25.33 -21.99 -22.46
N LEU A 438 25.17 -21.09 -21.49
CA LEU A 438 23.87 -20.56 -21.06
C LEU A 438 23.28 -19.57 -22.07
N THR A 439 24.11 -18.87 -22.84
CA THR A 439 23.67 -17.87 -23.83
C THR A 439 23.53 -18.43 -25.25
N THR A 440 24.03 -19.65 -25.50
CA THR A 440 23.95 -20.33 -26.80
C THR A 440 22.97 -21.51 -26.80
N ILE A 441 22.17 -21.68 -25.74
CA ILE A 441 21.08 -22.67 -25.71
C ILE A 441 20.14 -22.35 -26.87
N SER A 442 20.28 -23.10 -27.96
CA SER A 442 19.46 -22.98 -29.16
C SER A 442 17.99 -23.07 -28.77
N SER A 443 17.19 -22.11 -29.26
CA SER A 443 15.73 -22.11 -29.16
C SER A 443 15.08 -23.42 -29.64
N ALA A 444 15.80 -24.26 -30.39
CA ALA A 444 15.35 -25.59 -30.78
C ALA A 444 15.25 -26.60 -29.61
N ALA A 445 15.99 -26.39 -28.50
CA ALA A 445 15.88 -27.20 -27.29
C ALA A 445 14.76 -26.72 -26.35
N ALA A 446 14.37 -25.43 -26.45
CA ALA A 446 13.41 -24.76 -25.56
C ALA A 446 11.97 -24.68 -26.10
N GLY A 447 11.62 -25.46 -27.14
CA GLY A 447 10.22 -25.61 -27.58
C GLY A 447 9.49 -24.30 -27.90
N VAL A 448 9.94 -23.57 -28.92
CA VAL A 448 9.33 -22.29 -29.36
C VAL A 448 7.83 -22.43 -29.65
N ARG A 449 6.97 -21.81 -28.83
CA ARG A 449 5.69 -21.27 -29.31
C ARG A 449 5.97 -19.92 -29.98
N GLN A 450 5.43 -19.74 -31.18
CA GLN A 450 5.64 -18.51 -31.95
C GLN A 450 5.03 -17.29 -31.24
N PRO A 451 5.68 -16.12 -31.28
CA PRO A 451 5.13 -14.90 -30.70
C PRO A 451 3.85 -14.50 -31.43
N MET A 452 2.80 -14.21 -30.66
CA MET A 452 1.58 -13.61 -31.17
C MET A 452 1.89 -12.16 -31.55
N GLN A 453 1.80 -11.83 -32.84
CA GLN A 453 1.93 -10.45 -33.32
C GLN A 453 0.76 -9.62 -32.79
N VAL A 454 1.01 -8.77 -31.80
CA VAL A 454 0.06 -7.73 -31.37
C VAL A 454 0.27 -6.52 -32.27
N ASN A 455 -0.71 -6.23 -33.14
CA ASN A 455 -0.76 -4.97 -33.87
C ASN A 455 -1.09 -3.84 -32.88
N VAL A 456 -0.09 -3.05 -32.50
CA VAL A 456 -0.27 -1.82 -31.74
C VAL A 456 -0.82 -0.75 -32.69
N VAL A 457 -2.09 -0.37 -32.49
CA VAL A 457 -2.66 0.85 -33.07
C VAL A 457 -2.40 1.97 -32.08
N ILE A 458 -1.50 2.91 -32.42
CA ILE A 458 -1.19 4.09 -31.59
C ILE A 458 -2.30 5.13 -31.83
N PRO A 459 -3.14 5.49 -30.83
CA PRO A 459 -4.01 6.65 -30.93
C PRO A 459 -3.24 7.94 -30.60
N PRO A 460 -3.65 9.11 -31.13
CA PRO A 460 -2.99 10.37 -30.86
C PRO A 460 -3.15 10.80 -29.40
N SER A 461 -2.05 11.36 -28.86
CA SER A 461 -1.86 11.87 -27.50
C SER A 461 -3.04 12.68 -26.97
N GLN A 462 -3.60 12.25 -25.82
CA GLN A 462 -4.46 13.06 -24.97
C GLN A 462 -3.61 13.72 -23.87
N PRO A 463 -3.93 14.95 -23.44
CA PRO A 463 -3.20 15.63 -22.37
C PRO A 463 -3.44 14.96 -21.01
N LEU A 464 -2.38 14.93 -20.19
CA LEU A 464 -2.33 14.35 -18.84
C LEU A 464 -3.42 14.94 -17.91
N PRO A 465 -4.06 14.13 -17.05
CA PRO A 465 -4.88 14.63 -15.96
C PRO A 465 -4.01 15.21 -14.82
N THR A 466 -4.51 16.27 -14.20
CA THR A 466 -3.92 17.02 -13.07
C THR A 466 -3.86 16.19 -11.76
N PRO A 467 -2.92 16.52 -10.84
CA PRO A 467 -2.70 15.77 -9.60
C PRO A 467 -3.92 15.72 -8.66
N VAL A 468 -4.06 14.60 -7.95
CA VAL A 468 -5.08 14.35 -6.93
C VAL A 468 -4.66 15.05 -5.63
N ASN A 469 -5.49 16.01 -5.22
CA ASN A 469 -5.38 16.71 -3.94
C ASN A 469 -5.90 15.81 -2.80
N LEU A 470 -5.05 15.48 -1.83
CA LEU A 470 -5.39 14.70 -0.62
C LEU A 470 -5.95 15.57 0.52
N SER A 471 -6.21 16.86 0.31
CA SER A 471 -7.01 17.67 1.23
C SER A 471 -8.50 17.58 0.84
N GLY A 472 -9.24 16.72 1.56
CA GLY A 472 -10.68 16.59 1.43
C GLY A 472 -11.40 17.89 1.78
N GLY A 473 -11.59 18.76 0.79
CA GLY A 473 -12.51 19.87 0.87
C GLY A 473 -13.95 19.37 1.05
N VAL A 474 -14.66 19.99 1.99
CA VAL A 474 -15.99 19.67 2.53
C VAL A 474 -17.17 19.67 1.53
N ASP A 475 -16.91 19.70 0.22
CA ASP A 475 -17.95 19.73 -0.82
C ASP A 475 -18.35 18.34 -1.34
N ALA A 476 -17.73 17.26 -0.87
CA ALA A 476 -18.12 15.88 -1.20
C ALA A 476 -19.43 15.40 -0.51
N ALA A 477 -20.06 16.22 0.34
CA ALA A 477 -21.27 15.86 1.08
C ALA A 477 -22.61 16.09 0.32
N ARG A 478 -22.59 16.24 -1.02
CA ARG A 478 -23.81 16.25 -1.85
C ARG A 478 -23.72 15.26 -3.00
N GLY A 479 -23.68 13.98 -2.66
CA GLY A 479 -23.57 12.92 -3.67
C GLY A 479 -24.02 11.55 -3.23
N ILE A 480 -24.97 11.39 -2.29
CA ILE A 480 -25.67 10.10 -2.13
C ILE A 480 -26.67 9.96 -3.29
N GLY A 481 -26.14 9.76 -4.49
CA GLY A 481 -26.88 9.36 -5.67
C GLY A 481 -26.90 7.84 -5.73
N VAL A 482 -27.81 7.21 -4.99
CA VAL A 482 -28.19 5.81 -5.23
C VAL A 482 -28.57 5.72 -6.71
N ARG A 483 -27.76 5.04 -7.54
CA ARG A 483 -28.14 4.69 -8.91
C ARG A 483 -29.24 3.63 -8.83
N VAL A 484 -30.48 4.07 -8.62
CA VAL A 484 -31.66 3.23 -8.81
C VAL A 484 -31.81 3.03 -10.32
N PRO A 485 -31.87 1.78 -10.83
CA PRO A 485 -32.09 1.56 -12.25
C PRO A 485 -33.44 2.16 -12.66
N TRP A 486 -33.39 3.08 -13.62
CA TRP A 486 -34.54 3.83 -14.11
C TRP A 486 -35.54 2.86 -14.76
N SER A 487 -36.62 2.54 -14.04
CA SER A 487 -37.78 1.86 -14.61
C SER A 487 -38.90 2.88 -14.85
N PRO A 488 -39.37 3.08 -16.09
CA PRO A 488 -40.50 3.98 -16.38
C PRO A 488 -41.78 3.58 -15.63
N ILE A 489 -41.87 2.34 -15.15
CA ILE A 489 -42.99 1.84 -14.33
C ILE A 489 -42.99 2.47 -12.92
N LEU A 490 -41.81 2.70 -12.34
CA LEU A 490 -41.69 3.30 -11.01
C LEU A 490 -42.08 4.78 -10.99
N VAL A 491 -41.81 5.51 -12.08
CA VAL A 491 -42.24 6.91 -12.24
C VAL A 491 -43.77 6.99 -12.34
N VAL A 492 -44.41 6.10 -13.09
CA VAL A 492 -45.88 6.06 -13.20
C VAL A 492 -46.51 5.72 -11.84
N LEU A 493 -45.96 4.75 -11.11
CA LEU A 493 -46.45 4.42 -9.76
C LEU A 493 -46.29 5.58 -8.77
N PHE A 494 -45.15 6.28 -8.79
CA PHE A 494 -44.94 7.44 -7.93
C PHE A 494 -45.92 8.57 -8.23
N VAL A 495 -46.15 8.86 -9.52
CA VAL A 495 -47.11 9.90 -9.95
C VAL A 495 -48.54 9.52 -9.55
N VAL A 496 -48.95 8.25 -9.70
CA VAL A 496 -50.28 7.79 -9.30
C VAL A 496 -50.48 7.88 -7.78
N VAL A 497 -49.47 7.55 -6.98
CA VAL A 497 -49.53 7.64 -5.51
C VAL A 497 -49.60 9.10 -5.06
N VAL A 498 -48.77 9.98 -5.62
CA VAL A 498 -48.76 11.41 -5.26
C VAL A 498 -50.08 12.08 -5.63
N ILE A 499 -50.62 11.79 -6.83
CA ILE A 499 -51.93 12.30 -7.24
C ILE A 499 -53.05 11.71 -6.37
N GLY A 500 -52.97 10.43 -6.02
CA GLY A 500 -53.94 9.77 -5.12
C GLY A 500 -53.98 10.40 -3.73
N VAL A 501 -52.81 10.68 -3.14
CA VAL A 501 -52.69 11.34 -1.83
C VAL A 501 -53.17 12.79 -1.89
N ALA A 502 -52.87 13.52 -2.96
CA ALA A 502 -53.36 14.90 -3.15
C ALA A 502 -54.89 14.95 -3.28
N ILE A 503 -55.50 14.01 -4.02
CA ILE A 503 -56.96 13.91 -4.16
C ILE A 503 -57.60 13.53 -2.82
N TYR A 504 -56.99 12.62 -2.05
CA TYR A 504 -57.48 12.22 -0.73
C TYR A 504 -57.43 13.39 0.26
N TRP A 505 -56.33 14.15 0.27
CA TRP A 505 -56.18 15.34 1.11
C TRP A 505 -57.18 16.44 0.75
N LEU A 506 -57.41 16.70 -0.54
CA LEU A 506 -58.44 17.65 -0.99
C LEU A 506 -59.87 17.21 -0.62
N ARG A 507 -60.14 15.91 -0.55
CA ARG A 507 -61.45 15.39 -0.10
C ARG A 507 -61.66 15.55 1.41
N MET A 508 -60.58 15.56 2.20
CA MET A 508 -60.63 15.75 3.66
C MET A 508 -60.88 17.22 4.06
N GLN A 509 -60.75 18.17 3.13
CA GLN A 509 -60.98 19.60 3.39
C GLN A 509 -62.42 20.09 3.16
N LYS A 510 -63.39 19.20 2.91
CA LYS A 510 -64.79 19.64 2.82
C LYS A 510 -65.27 20.10 4.21
N PRO A 511 -65.80 21.34 4.36
CA PRO A 511 -66.31 21.81 5.63
C PRO A 511 -67.53 20.99 6.06
N LYS A 512 -67.61 20.68 7.37
CA LYS A 512 -68.80 20.07 8.00
C LYS A 512 -70.02 20.96 7.72
N PRO A 513 -71.20 20.37 7.44
CA PRO A 513 -72.44 21.14 7.38
C PRO A 513 -72.77 21.71 8.77
N PRO A 514 -73.48 22.84 8.85
CA PRO A 514 -73.79 23.49 10.11
C PRO A 514 -74.74 22.63 10.95
N GLU A 515 -74.46 22.53 12.25
CA GLU A 515 -75.35 21.93 13.25
C GLU A 515 -76.59 22.83 13.42
N ASP A 516 -77.77 22.28 13.11
CA ASP A 516 -79.04 22.87 13.49
C ASP A 516 -79.15 22.94 15.02
N GLN A 517 -79.29 24.16 15.53
CA GLN A 517 -79.65 24.43 16.92
C GLN A 517 -81.13 24.08 17.13
N ALA A 518 -81.40 23.09 17.98
CA ALA A 518 -82.70 22.90 18.60
C ALA A 518 -82.75 23.68 19.93
N ALA A 519 -83.35 24.88 19.87
CA ALA A 519 -84.19 25.47 20.90
C ALA A 519 -85.11 26.50 20.24
#